data_AF-A0AAV5SDQ3-F1
#
_entry.id   AF-A0AAV5SDQ3-F1
#
_cell.length_a   1.000
_cell.length_b   1.000
_cell.length_c   1.000
_cell.angle_alpha   90.00
_cell.angle_beta   90.00
_cell.angle_gamma   90.00
#
_symmetry.space_group_name_H-M   'P 1'
#
loop_
_entity.id
_entity.type
_entity.pdbx_description
1 polymer ?
#
loop_
_entity_poly.entity_id
_entity_poly.type
_entity_poly.pdbx_seq_one_letter_code
_entity_poly.pdbx_strand_id
1 'polypeptide(L)'
;FAKFQMAVDSEAVAASPETAPDINPSQTWLQNAKVVEVLGSDSSHKSICLLLVNNGVKGVLVAGKSPFPEAVDQLLGLVPKMEVAELSVNDVYRNVRIEIPPADNALSCSLIYPATEKHINKYRREEKFIVKETAEDYETITKEWIQQSSLELDWVYNFIDGRSEAERVIFKDTDPHNGFVMAPDLKWNGEDIENLYLLAVVNRRGIKSVRDLTANDLPLLENVRDKGLNAIREKYNVRPDQVRIYFHYQPSFFHLHMHFVILSYDAPASGVYQAILLDDVINNIQMDSLYYKKTTLSFLRKKNDRLLEMYRKARRAIE
;
A
#
# COMPACT_ATOMS: atom_id res chain seq x y z
N PHE A 1 57.37 -7.48 -74.61
CA PHE A 1 56.72 -6.20 -74.96
C PHE A 1 55.28 -6.47 -75.34
N ALA A 2 54.35 -6.19 -74.44
CA ALA A 2 52.93 -5.84 -74.67
C ALA A 2 52.19 -6.04 -73.34
N LYS A 3 51.85 -4.93 -72.69
CA LYS A 3 50.95 -4.87 -71.54
C LYS A 3 49.53 -5.13 -72.04
N PHE A 4 48.77 -5.98 -71.38
CA PHE A 4 47.32 -5.85 -71.30
C PHE A 4 46.87 -6.11 -69.88
N GLN A 5 46.22 -5.10 -69.33
CA GLN A 5 45.92 -4.89 -67.93
C GLN A 5 44.51 -5.43 -67.70
N MET A 6 44.38 -6.50 -66.91
CA MET A 6 43.09 -6.98 -66.45
C MET A 6 42.60 -6.05 -65.34
N ALA A 7 41.52 -5.33 -65.62
CA ALA A 7 40.75 -4.61 -64.62
C ALA A 7 40.10 -5.64 -63.69
N VAL A 8 40.41 -5.54 -62.40
CA VAL A 8 39.69 -6.21 -61.33
C VAL A 8 38.70 -5.18 -60.83
N ASP A 9 37.43 -5.34 -61.16
CA ASP A 9 36.35 -4.57 -60.55
C ASP A 9 36.30 -4.92 -59.07
N SER A 10 36.76 -3.98 -58.23
CA SER A 10 36.51 -4.02 -56.80
C SER A 10 35.08 -3.57 -56.55
N GLU A 11 34.16 -4.51 -56.38
CA GLU A 11 32.86 -4.22 -55.76
C GLU A 11 33.12 -3.75 -54.33
N ALA A 12 33.06 -2.43 -54.14
CA ALA A 12 32.98 -1.84 -52.82
C ALA A 12 31.64 -2.28 -52.21
N VAL A 13 31.68 -3.22 -51.26
CA VAL A 13 30.56 -3.53 -50.39
C VAL A 13 30.26 -2.27 -49.59
N ALA A 14 29.27 -1.51 -50.05
CA ALA A 14 28.71 -0.39 -49.31
C ALA A 14 28.23 -0.93 -47.97
N ALA A 15 28.88 -0.47 -46.89
CA ALA A 15 28.40 -0.68 -45.55
C ALA A 15 26.94 -0.19 -45.50
N SER A 16 26.02 -1.11 -45.28
CA SER A 16 24.63 -0.82 -44.97
C SER A 16 24.59 0.22 -43.85
N PRO A 17 23.83 1.31 -44.00
CA PRO A 17 23.77 2.34 -42.98
C PRO A 17 23.30 1.67 -41.69
N GLU A 18 24.10 1.81 -40.63
CA GLU A 18 23.69 1.46 -39.27
C GLU A 18 22.32 2.11 -39.04
N THR A 19 21.28 1.28 -39.04
CA THR A 19 19.94 1.70 -38.69
C THR A 19 20.02 2.23 -37.27
N ALA A 20 19.84 3.55 -37.12
CA ALA A 20 19.74 4.20 -35.82
C ALA A 20 18.79 3.37 -34.94
N PRO A 21 19.17 3.07 -33.68
CA PRO A 21 18.33 2.25 -32.81
C PRO A 21 16.95 2.89 -32.74
N ASP A 22 15.91 2.09 -32.97
CA ASP A 22 14.52 2.52 -32.99
C ASP A 22 14.17 3.08 -31.59
N ILE A 23 14.33 4.40 -31.42
CA ILE A 23 14.19 5.04 -30.11
C ILE A 23 12.72 4.99 -29.76
N ASN A 24 12.36 4.16 -28.77
CA ASN A 24 10.97 4.02 -28.39
C ASN A 24 10.38 5.39 -27.97
N PRO A 25 9.07 5.63 -28.19
CA PRO A 25 8.45 6.92 -27.91
C PRO A 25 8.65 7.44 -26.48
N SER A 26 8.73 6.53 -25.50
CA SER A 26 8.94 6.89 -24.09
C SER A 26 10.37 7.37 -23.82
N GLN A 27 11.38 6.79 -24.46
CA GLN A 27 12.77 7.24 -24.37
C GLN A 27 12.92 8.65 -24.95
N THR A 28 12.39 8.88 -26.16
CA THR A 28 12.39 10.21 -26.79
C THR A 28 11.65 11.23 -25.91
N TRP A 29 10.52 10.85 -25.32
CA TRP A 29 9.76 11.73 -24.45
C TRP A 29 10.53 12.09 -23.17
N LEU A 30 11.14 11.11 -22.51
CA LEU A 30 11.92 11.31 -21.27
C LEU A 30 13.19 12.13 -21.49
N GLN A 31 13.93 11.91 -22.57
CA GLN A 31 15.15 12.66 -22.88
C GLN A 31 14.90 14.16 -23.03
N ASN A 32 13.70 14.54 -23.47
CA ASN A 32 13.28 15.93 -23.65
C ASN A 32 12.49 16.49 -22.44
N ALA A 33 12.19 15.65 -21.45
CA ALA A 33 11.42 16.06 -20.29
C ALA A 33 12.30 16.72 -19.21
N LYS A 34 11.77 17.76 -18.57
CA LYS A 34 12.41 18.42 -17.41
C LYS A 34 11.72 17.98 -16.12
N VAL A 35 12.51 17.67 -15.11
CA VAL A 35 12.00 17.45 -13.74
C VAL A 35 11.54 18.79 -13.18
N VAL A 36 10.28 18.85 -12.72
CA VAL A 36 9.67 20.05 -12.15
C VAL A 36 9.55 19.92 -10.63
N GLU A 37 9.16 18.75 -10.13
CA GLU A 37 8.88 18.53 -8.72
C GLU A 37 9.13 17.07 -8.34
N VAL A 38 9.64 16.84 -7.12
CA VAL A 38 9.58 15.52 -6.49
C VAL A 38 8.21 15.41 -5.83
N LEU A 39 7.30 14.67 -6.45
CA LEU A 39 5.96 14.46 -5.92
C LEU A 39 6.02 13.66 -4.62
N GLY A 40 6.86 12.63 -4.54
CA GLY A 40 6.99 11.80 -3.35
C GLY A 40 8.28 10.99 -3.37
N SER A 41 8.74 10.60 -2.19
CA SER A 41 9.85 9.65 -2.03
C SER A 41 9.59 8.75 -0.83
N ASP A 42 9.89 7.47 -1.01
CA ASP A 42 9.83 6.43 0.01
C ASP A 42 11.21 5.79 0.15
N SER A 43 11.91 6.15 1.23
CA SER A 43 13.24 5.62 1.53
C SER A 43 13.21 4.19 2.03
N SER A 44 12.07 3.68 2.52
CA SER A 44 11.93 2.28 2.93
C SER A 44 11.86 1.38 1.70
N HIS A 45 11.00 1.74 0.74
CA HIS A 45 10.80 1.02 -0.53
C HIS A 45 11.76 1.45 -1.65
N LYS A 46 12.74 2.31 -1.35
CA LYS A 46 13.77 2.81 -2.31
C LYS A 46 13.16 3.37 -3.60
N SER A 47 12.10 4.16 -3.48
CA SER A 47 11.37 4.72 -4.62
C SER A 47 11.19 6.24 -4.56
N ILE A 48 10.98 6.81 -5.74
CA ILE A 48 10.74 8.24 -5.96
C ILE A 48 9.68 8.44 -7.05
N CYS A 49 8.85 9.47 -6.88
CA CYS A 49 7.84 9.90 -7.82
C CYS A 49 8.17 11.33 -8.26
N LEU A 50 8.30 11.54 -9.57
CA LEU A 50 8.70 12.81 -10.17
C LEU A 50 7.59 13.35 -11.07
N LEU A 51 7.36 14.66 -11.01
CA LEU A 51 6.62 15.41 -12.02
C LEU A 51 7.59 15.87 -13.10
N LEU A 52 7.30 15.50 -14.34
CA LEU A 52 8.06 15.83 -15.52
C LEU A 52 7.23 16.71 -16.46
N VAL A 53 7.87 17.59 -17.23
CA VAL A 53 7.22 18.37 -18.29
C VAL A 53 8.04 18.33 -19.56
N ASN A 54 7.39 18.01 -20.68
CA ASN A 54 7.96 18.04 -22.02
C ASN A 54 6.99 18.80 -22.95
N ASN A 55 7.44 19.90 -23.55
CA ASN A 55 6.64 20.72 -24.49
C ASN A 55 5.24 21.09 -23.97
N GLY A 56 5.12 21.42 -22.68
CA GLY A 56 3.85 21.76 -22.02
C GLY A 56 3.01 20.55 -21.60
N VAL A 57 3.38 19.34 -21.99
CA VAL A 57 2.73 18.09 -21.57
C VAL A 57 3.35 17.61 -20.25
N LYS A 58 2.51 17.44 -19.23
CA LYS A 58 2.93 16.89 -17.92
C LYS A 58 3.06 15.37 -18.00
N GLY A 59 4.00 14.80 -17.26
CA GLY A 59 4.11 13.36 -17.03
C GLY A 59 4.51 13.06 -15.59
N VAL A 60 4.21 11.85 -15.13
CA VAL A 60 4.63 11.36 -13.81
C VAL A 60 5.52 10.14 -14.01
N LEU A 61 6.73 10.18 -13.46
CA LEU A 61 7.65 9.04 -13.43
C LEU A 61 7.72 8.51 -12.00
N VAL A 62 7.28 7.28 -11.80
CA VAL A 62 7.49 6.52 -10.57
C VAL A 62 8.68 5.60 -10.83
N ALA A 63 9.76 5.75 -10.07
CA ALA A 63 10.97 4.96 -10.21
C ALA A 63 11.36 4.34 -8.87
N GLY A 64 11.68 3.05 -8.86
CA GLY A 64 12.13 2.31 -7.69
C GLY A 64 13.32 1.43 -8.02
N LYS A 65 14.10 1.08 -6.99
CA LYS A 65 15.08 0.00 -7.11
C LYS A 65 14.37 -1.32 -7.32
N SER A 66 14.88 -2.14 -8.24
CA SER A 66 14.38 -3.50 -8.45
C SER A 66 14.73 -4.37 -7.24
N PRO A 67 13.87 -5.35 -6.88
CA PRO A 67 14.22 -6.36 -5.89
C PRO A 67 15.49 -7.11 -6.31
N PHE A 68 16.23 -7.63 -5.32
CA PHE A 68 17.33 -8.54 -5.62
C PHE A 68 16.78 -9.88 -6.11
N PRO A 69 17.52 -10.57 -6.99
CA PRO A 69 17.20 -11.95 -7.32
C PRO A 69 17.34 -12.84 -6.07
N GLU A 70 16.39 -13.74 -5.87
CA GLU A 70 16.42 -14.69 -4.74
C GLU A 70 17.08 -16.03 -5.09
N ALA A 71 17.24 -16.32 -6.39
CA ALA A 71 17.88 -17.54 -6.86
C ALA A 71 19.38 -17.50 -6.61
N VAL A 72 19.89 -18.51 -5.90
CA VAL A 72 21.32 -18.63 -5.54
C VAL A 72 22.22 -18.55 -6.77
N ASP A 73 21.86 -19.22 -7.87
CA ASP A 73 22.66 -19.23 -9.10
C ASP A 73 22.82 -17.83 -9.72
N GLN A 74 21.80 -16.98 -9.63
CA GLN A 74 21.85 -15.61 -10.12
C GLN A 74 22.75 -14.74 -9.23
N LEU A 75 22.67 -14.93 -7.91
CA LEU A 75 23.51 -14.23 -6.95
C LEU A 75 24.99 -14.65 -7.05
N LEU A 76 25.27 -15.94 -7.27
CA LEU A 76 26.63 -16.45 -7.49
C LEU A 76 27.31 -15.79 -8.68
N GLY A 77 26.56 -15.48 -9.75
CA GLY A 77 27.07 -14.74 -10.91
C GLY A 77 27.22 -13.23 -10.66
N LEU A 78 26.50 -12.67 -9.69
CA LEU A 78 26.48 -11.24 -9.39
C LEU A 78 27.58 -10.82 -8.41
N VAL A 79 27.73 -11.57 -7.31
CA VAL A 79 28.65 -11.23 -6.20
C VAL A 79 30.09 -11.00 -6.67
N PRO A 80 30.69 -11.80 -7.57
CA PRO A 80 32.06 -11.56 -8.04
C PRO A 80 32.22 -10.27 -8.86
N LYS A 81 31.13 -9.70 -9.39
CA LYS A 81 31.14 -8.47 -10.19
C LYS A 81 30.97 -7.22 -9.34
N MET A 82 30.74 -7.37 -8.04
CA MET A 82 30.50 -6.27 -7.11
C MET A 82 31.80 -5.59 -6.72
N GLU A 83 31.85 -4.27 -6.88
CA GLU A 83 32.98 -3.47 -6.39
C GLU A 83 32.68 -3.00 -4.97
N VAL A 84 33.57 -3.32 -4.03
CA VAL A 84 33.35 -3.12 -2.60
C VAL A 84 34.29 -2.06 -2.05
N ALA A 85 33.72 -1.01 -1.45
CA ALA A 85 34.45 -0.02 -0.66
C ALA A 85 34.09 -0.17 0.83
N GLU A 86 35.10 -0.38 1.67
CA GLU A 86 34.89 -0.48 3.13
C GLU A 86 34.69 0.91 3.74
N LEU A 87 33.61 1.07 4.52
CA LEU A 87 33.24 2.32 5.17
C LEU A 87 33.62 2.32 6.66
N SER A 88 33.40 1.21 7.36
CA SER A 88 33.82 1.04 8.75
C SER A 88 33.92 -0.42 9.16
N VAL A 89 34.71 -0.69 10.20
CA VAL A 89 34.90 -2.02 10.79
C VAL A 89 34.73 -1.93 12.30
N ASN A 90 33.93 -2.83 12.85
CA ASN A 90 33.80 -3.05 14.29
C ASN A 90 33.79 -4.56 14.58
N ASP A 91 34.93 -5.09 15.00
CA ASP A 91 35.16 -6.52 15.21
C ASP A 91 34.79 -7.34 13.97
N VAL A 92 33.73 -8.16 14.03
CA VAL A 92 33.24 -8.97 12.92
C VAL A 92 32.26 -8.21 11.98
N TYR A 93 31.83 -7.01 12.34
CA TYR A 93 30.88 -6.22 11.55
C TYR A 93 31.61 -5.25 10.62
N ARG A 94 31.41 -5.41 9.31
CA ARG A 94 31.93 -4.51 8.28
C ARG A 94 30.77 -3.77 7.63
N ASN A 95 30.83 -2.44 7.63
CA ASN A 95 29.95 -1.61 6.85
C ASN A 95 30.64 -1.34 5.51
N VAL A 96 30.02 -1.75 4.41
CA VAL A 96 30.58 -1.61 3.06
C VAL A 96 29.59 -0.90 2.14
N ARG A 97 30.11 -0.18 1.15
CA ARG A 97 29.36 0.27 -0.02
C ARG A 97 29.70 -0.67 -1.17
N ILE A 98 28.66 -1.14 -1.86
CA ILE A 98 28.80 -2.03 -3.00
C ILE A 98 28.27 -1.33 -4.25
N GLU A 99 29.07 -1.30 -5.31
CA GLU A 99 28.66 -0.89 -6.64
C GLU A 99 28.43 -2.13 -7.51
N ILE A 100 27.29 -2.16 -8.19
CA ILE A 100 26.83 -3.27 -9.03
C ILE A 100 26.91 -2.82 -10.49
N PRO A 101 27.31 -3.69 -11.44
CA PRO A 101 27.35 -3.36 -12.85
C PRO A 101 26.03 -2.76 -13.37
N PRO A 102 26.07 -1.79 -14.30
CA PRO A 102 24.87 -1.13 -14.81
C PRO A 102 23.81 -2.07 -15.38
N ALA A 103 24.23 -3.18 -16.01
CA ALA A 103 23.33 -4.19 -16.57
C ALA A 103 22.47 -4.88 -15.50
N ASP A 104 22.96 -4.94 -14.26
CA ASP A 104 22.32 -5.63 -13.13
C ASP A 104 21.69 -4.63 -12.12
N ASN A 105 21.68 -3.32 -12.44
CA ASN A 105 21.20 -2.24 -11.55
C ASN A 105 20.01 -1.47 -12.16
N ALA A 106 19.12 -2.21 -12.84
CA ALA A 106 17.93 -1.65 -13.47
C ALA A 106 16.94 -1.08 -12.45
N LEU A 107 16.25 0.00 -12.83
CA LEU A 107 15.15 0.56 -12.07
C LEU A 107 13.83 -0.04 -12.55
N SER A 108 12.94 -0.33 -11.60
CA SER A 108 11.54 -0.60 -11.90
C SER A 108 10.81 0.74 -12.02
N CYS A 109 10.31 1.05 -13.22
CA CYS A 109 9.75 2.36 -13.53
C CYS A 109 8.34 2.25 -14.13
N SER A 110 7.47 3.21 -13.78
CA SER A 110 6.19 3.45 -14.43
C SER A 110 6.13 4.90 -14.88
N LEU A 111 5.83 5.13 -16.17
CA LEU A 111 5.76 6.45 -16.77
C LEU A 111 4.32 6.73 -17.24
N ILE A 112 3.73 7.81 -16.75
CA ILE A 112 2.38 8.25 -17.09
C ILE A 112 2.48 9.58 -17.84
N TYR A 113 2.10 9.60 -19.11
CA TYR A 113 2.03 10.83 -19.92
C TYR A 113 0.96 10.67 -21.02
N PRO A 114 0.08 11.67 -21.23
CA PRO A 114 -0.06 12.91 -20.44
C PRO A 114 -0.64 12.66 -19.04
N ALA A 115 -0.07 13.31 -18.02
CA ALA A 115 -0.55 13.23 -16.64
C ALA A 115 -1.63 14.30 -16.35
N THR A 116 -2.73 13.88 -15.72
CA THR A 116 -3.77 14.78 -15.21
C THR A 116 -3.46 15.25 -13.79
N GLU A 117 -4.14 16.29 -13.31
CA GLU A 117 -4.02 16.71 -11.91
C GLU A 117 -4.39 15.58 -10.92
N LYS A 118 -5.30 14.68 -11.30
CA LYS A 118 -5.62 13.49 -10.49
C LYS A 118 -4.41 12.55 -10.36
N HIS A 119 -3.67 12.31 -11.44
CA HIS A 119 -2.44 11.51 -11.39
C HIS A 119 -1.38 12.18 -10.51
N ILE A 120 -1.20 13.49 -10.67
CA ILE A 120 -0.22 14.27 -9.89
C ILE A 120 -0.55 14.20 -8.40
N ASN A 121 -1.80 14.48 -8.02
CA ASN A 121 -2.25 14.47 -6.63
C ASN A 121 -2.22 13.07 -6.01
N LYS A 122 -2.36 12.00 -6.80
CA LYS A 122 -2.23 10.62 -6.31
C LYS A 122 -0.82 10.32 -5.78
N TYR A 123 0.22 10.79 -6.47
CA TYR A 123 1.62 10.51 -6.12
C TYR A 123 2.27 11.62 -5.29
N ARG A 124 1.62 12.79 -5.18
CA ARG A 124 2.09 13.89 -4.34
C ARG A 124 1.99 13.49 -2.87
N ARG A 125 3.13 13.48 -2.19
CA ARG A 125 3.22 13.21 -0.76
C ARG A 125 2.58 14.38 -0.02
N GLU A 126 1.55 14.06 0.73
CA GLU A 126 0.92 15.00 1.63
C GLU A 126 1.54 14.87 3.03
N GLU A 127 1.77 16.01 3.68
CA GLU A 127 2.08 16.05 5.11
C GLU A 127 0.97 15.38 5.91
N LYS A 128 1.36 14.61 6.92
CA LYS A 128 0.44 13.93 7.83
C LYS A 128 0.60 14.48 9.24
N PHE A 129 -0.51 14.62 9.94
CA PHE A 129 -0.62 15.15 11.28
C PHE A 129 -1.29 14.13 12.18
N ILE A 130 -0.84 14.04 13.43
CA ILE A 130 -1.44 13.19 14.45
C ILE A 130 -2.52 14.02 15.16
N VAL A 131 -3.74 13.48 15.20
CA VAL A 131 -4.83 13.98 16.03
C VAL A 131 -4.95 13.09 17.26
N LYS A 132 -5.07 13.68 18.44
CA LYS A 132 -5.36 12.98 19.70
C LYS A 132 -6.78 13.32 20.12
N GLU A 133 -7.71 12.42 19.81
CA GLU A 133 -9.14 12.63 20.05
C GLU A 133 -9.55 12.06 21.40
N THR A 134 -10.04 12.92 22.29
CA THR A 134 -10.70 12.52 23.53
C THR A 134 -12.13 12.03 23.26
N ALA A 135 -12.77 11.43 24.27
CA ALA A 135 -14.19 11.07 24.19
C ALA A 135 -15.09 12.28 23.88
N GLU A 136 -14.79 13.44 24.47
CA GLU A 136 -15.51 14.69 24.22
C GLU A 136 -15.34 15.15 22.76
N ASP A 137 -14.12 15.11 22.24
CA ASP A 137 -13.83 15.49 20.86
C ASP A 137 -14.54 14.57 19.86
N TYR A 138 -14.64 13.27 20.15
CA TYR A 138 -15.39 12.35 19.30
C TYR A 138 -16.86 12.77 19.19
N GLU A 139 -17.51 13.02 20.34
CA GLU A 139 -18.93 13.38 20.38
C GLU A 139 -19.22 14.75 19.77
N THR A 140 -18.31 15.72 19.92
CA THR A 140 -18.51 17.11 19.50
C THR A 140 -17.97 17.44 18.11
N ILE A 141 -16.98 16.68 17.59
CA ILE A 141 -16.31 16.98 16.31
C ILE A 141 -16.45 15.81 15.34
N THR A 142 -15.91 14.63 15.70
CA THR A 142 -15.84 13.50 14.76
C THR A 142 -17.22 12.97 14.41
N LYS A 143 -18.14 12.89 15.36
CA LYS A 143 -19.50 12.41 15.12
C LYS A 143 -20.27 13.31 14.15
N GLU A 144 -20.09 14.62 14.26
CA GLU A 144 -20.62 15.59 13.29
C GLU A 144 -20.03 15.36 11.90
N TRP A 145 -18.70 15.19 11.81
CA TRP A 145 -18.04 14.88 10.55
C TRP A 145 -18.54 13.57 9.92
N ILE A 146 -18.72 12.50 10.71
CA ILE A 146 -19.26 11.23 10.23
C ILE A 146 -20.64 11.45 9.62
N GLN A 147 -21.52 12.18 10.32
CA GLN A 147 -22.86 12.51 9.83
C GLN A 147 -22.84 13.32 8.53
N GLN A 148 -21.91 14.27 8.41
CA GLN A 148 -21.74 15.10 7.20
C GLN A 148 -21.07 14.36 6.04
N SER A 149 -20.24 13.35 6.33
CA SER A 149 -19.43 12.64 5.34
C SER A 149 -20.24 11.71 4.44
N SER A 150 -21.47 11.33 4.84
CA SER A 150 -22.45 10.54 4.09
C SER A 150 -21.84 9.56 3.07
N LEU A 151 -20.93 8.70 3.52
CA LEU A 151 -20.42 7.64 2.67
C LEU A 151 -21.52 6.61 2.48
N GLU A 152 -21.85 6.32 1.22
CA GLU A 152 -22.88 5.36 0.86
C GLU A 152 -22.44 3.95 1.28
N LEU A 153 -23.21 3.32 2.16
CA LEU A 153 -22.95 1.97 2.69
C LEU A 153 -23.72 0.89 1.91
N ASP A 154 -24.37 1.24 0.81
CA ASP A 154 -25.19 0.29 0.03
C ASP A 154 -24.36 -0.88 -0.49
N TRP A 155 -23.11 -0.64 -0.90
CA TRP A 155 -22.19 -1.70 -1.28
C TRP A 155 -21.91 -2.68 -0.12
N VAL A 156 -21.78 -2.16 1.12
CA VAL A 156 -21.56 -2.97 2.33
C VAL A 156 -22.78 -3.86 2.58
N TYR A 157 -23.98 -3.29 2.49
CA TYR A 157 -25.21 -4.05 2.72
C TYR A 157 -25.47 -5.07 1.61
N ASN A 158 -25.20 -4.73 0.36
CA ASN A 158 -25.28 -5.67 -0.75
C ASN A 158 -24.28 -6.83 -0.58
N PHE A 159 -23.07 -6.55 -0.08
CA PHE A 159 -22.08 -7.57 0.23
C PHE A 159 -22.54 -8.52 1.35
N ILE A 160 -23.00 -7.97 2.49
CA ILE A 160 -23.52 -8.76 3.63
C ILE A 160 -24.72 -9.62 3.20
N ASP A 161 -25.67 -9.01 2.47
CA ASP A 161 -26.89 -9.67 2.01
C ASP A 161 -26.62 -10.69 0.88
N GLY A 162 -25.40 -10.76 0.35
CA GLY A 162 -25.03 -11.66 -0.75
C GLY A 162 -25.59 -11.25 -2.11
N ARG A 163 -25.92 -9.98 -2.29
CA ARG A 163 -26.39 -9.39 -3.56
C ARG A 163 -25.24 -8.96 -4.47
N SER A 164 -24.03 -8.82 -3.92
CA SER A 164 -22.80 -8.51 -4.66
C SER A 164 -21.61 -9.30 -4.10
N GLU A 165 -20.65 -9.63 -4.97
CA GLU A 165 -19.38 -10.30 -4.63
C GLU A 165 -19.53 -11.64 -3.88
N ALA A 166 -20.69 -12.31 -4.02
CA ALA A 166 -21.00 -13.54 -3.30
C ALA A 166 -20.03 -14.68 -3.65
N GLU A 167 -19.53 -14.70 -4.88
CA GLU A 167 -18.55 -15.66 -5.39
C GLU A 167 -17.16 -15.51 -4.75
N ARG A 168 -16.84 -14.32 -4.20
CA ARG A 168 -15.56 -14.04 -3.54
C ARG A 168 -15.57 -14.38 -2.06
N VAL A 169 -16.74 -14.57 -1.47
CA VAL A 169 -16.90 -14.87 -0.04
C VAL A 169 -16.22 -16.19 0.28
N ILE A 170 -15.39 -16.19 1.32
CA ILE A 170 -14.67 -17.37 1.79
C ILE A 170 -15.29 -17.96 3.05
N PHE A 171 -16.01 -17.13 3.80
CA PHE A 171 -16.69 -17.50 5.02
C PHE A 171 -17.90 -16.59 5.24
N LYS A 172 -19.01 -17.19 5.69
CA LYS A 172 -20.24 -16.47 6.02
C LYS A 172 -20.88 -17.10 7.25
N ASP A 173 -20.96 -16.33 8.32
CA ASP A 173 -21.79 -16.61 9.49
C ASP A 173 -23.08 -15.80 9.36
N THR A 174 -24.24 -16.46 9.36
CA THR A 174 -25.54 -15.83 9.12
C THR A 174 -26.17 -15.21 10.38
N ASP A 175 -25.54 -15.33 11.55
CA ASP A 175 -26.07 -14.72 12.76
C ASP A 175 -26.18 -13.18 12.63
N PRO A 176 -27.35 -12.58 12.88
CA PRO A 176 -27.57 -11.15 12.64
C PRO A 176 -26.88 -10.23 13.66
N HIS A 177 -26.39 -10.76 14.78
CA HIS A 177 -25.80 -9.99 15.88
C HIS A 177 -24.30 -10.20 16.02
N ASN A 178 -23.85 -11.46 15.94
CA ASN A 178 -22.48 -11.90 16.16
C ASN A 178 -21.86 -12.58 14.92
N GLY A 179 -22.55 -12.56 13.79
CA GLY A 179 -22.06 -13.08 12.51
C GLY A 179 -21.38 -12.02 11.65
N PHE A 180 -20.67 -12.48 10.63
CA PHE A 180 -19.90 -11.66 9.70
C PHE A 180 -19.72 -12.39 8.36
N VAL A 181 -19.35 -11.63 7.33
CA VAL A 181 -18.95 -12.11 6.02
C VAL A 181 -17.47 -11.79 5.79
N MET A 182 -16.70 -12.74 5.27
CA MET A 182 -15.28 -12.56 4.96
C MET A 182 -14.99 -12.82 3.49
N ALA A 183 -14.22 -11.94 2.87
CA ALA A 183 -13.78 -12.06 1.47
C ALA A 183 -12.36 -11.48 1.29
N PRO A 184 -11.67 -11.79 0.18
CA PRO A 184 -10.45 -11.09 -0.22
C PRO A 184 -10.66 -9.58 -0.31
N ASP A 185 -9.75 -8.81 0.28
CA ASP A 185 -9.75 -7.35 0.12
C ASP A 185 -9.44 -7.00 -1.34
N LEU A 186 -9.95 -5.86 -1.83
CA LEU A 186 -9.71 -5.39 -3.19
C LEU A 186 -8.22 -5.18 -3.52
N LYS A 187 -7.36 -5.07 -2.49
CA LYS A 187 -5.90 -4.93 -2.65
C LYS A 187 -5.19 -6.26 -2.91
N TRP A 188 -5.87 -7.40 -2.79
CA TRP A 188 -5.28 -8.72 -2.95
C TRP A 188 -5.84 -9.43 -4.17
N ASN A 189 -4.98 -10.08 -4.95
CA ASN A 189 -5.39 -10.79 -6.18
C ASN A 189 -6.02 -12.16 -5.89
N GLY A 190 -5.89 -12.69 -4.66
CA GLY A 190 -6.42 -13.98 -4.25
C GLY A 190 -5.51 -15.18 -4.54
N GLU A 191 -4.33 -14.96 -5.11
CA GLU A 191 -3.37 -15.98 -5.54
C GLU A 191 -2.07 -15.94 -4.72
N ASP A 192 -1.51 -14.74 -4.48
CA ASP A 192 -0.22 -14.59 -3.80
C ASP A 192 -0.38 -14.59 -2.27
N ILE A 193 -0.24 -15.76 -1.66
CA ILE A 193 -0.38 -15.93 -0.20
C ILE A 193 0.55 -15.01 0.60
N GLU A 194 1.72 -14.68 0.06
CA GLU A 194 2.69 -13.77 0.69
C GLU A 194 2.12 -12.36 0.93
N ASN A 195 1.10 -11.98 0.15
CA ASN A 195 0.36 -10.72 0.23
C ASN A 195 -1.10 -10.90 0.70
N LEU A 196 -1.43 -12.05 1.31
CA LEU A 196 -2.79 -12.36 1.77
C LEU A 196 -3.37 -11.20 2.57
N TYR A 197 -4.51 -10.71 2.07
CA TYR A 197 -5.29 -9.63 2.67
C TYR A 197 -6.78 -9.97 2.52
N LEU A 198 -7.45 -10.17 3.65
CA LEU A 198 -8.89 -10.40 3.73
C LEU A 198 -9.56 -9.31 4.56
N LEU A 199 -10.85 -9.13 4.31
CA LEU A 199 -11.71 -8.21 5.03
C LEU A 199 -12.88 -9.00 5.64
N ALA A 200 -13.10 -8.83 6.95
CA ALA A 200 -14.28 -9.32 7.64
C ALA A 200 -15.23 -8.15 7.92
N VAL A 201 -16.48 -8.24 7.47
CA VAL A 201 -17.52 -7.23 7.62
C VAL A 201 -18.64 -7.81 8.48
N VAL A 202 -18.96 -7.17 9.61
CA VAL A 202 -19.97 -7.71 10.53
C VAL A 202 -21.39 -7.57 9.97
N ASN A 203 -22.28 -8.50 10.29
CA ASN A 203 -23.67 -8.43 9.84
C ASN A 203 -24.45 -7.31 10.57
N ARG A 204 -24.11 -7.10 11.85
CA ARG A 204 -24.80 -6.15 12.73
C ARG A 204 -24.62 -4.72 12.21
N ARG A 205 -25.73 -4.08 11.87
CA ARG A 205 -25.73 -2.68 11.41
C ARG A 205 -25.59 -1.71 12.59
N GLY A 206 -25.04 -0.53 12.31
CA GLY A 206 -25.00 0.58 13.27
C GLY A 206 -23.76 0.64 14.16
N ILE A 207 -22.86 -0.35 14.10
CA ILE A 207 -21.52 -0.23 14.71
C ILE A 207 -20.61 0.43 13.68
N LYS A 208 -20.18 1.67 13.93
CA LYS A 208 -19.46 2.50 12.96
C LYS A 208 -17.95 2.32 13.03
N SER A 209 -17.41 2.14 14.23
CA SER A 209 -15.98 1.99 14.49
C SER A 209 -15.75 1.40 15.90
N VAL A 210 -14.48 1.29 16.31
CA VAL A 210 -14.11 0.87 17.67
C VAL A 210 -14.75 1.73 18.78
N ARG A 211 -15.11 3.00 18.50
CA ARG A 211 -15.79 3.90 19.46
C ARG A 211 -17.14 3.38 19.93
N ASP A 212 -17.81 2.55 19.13
CA ASP A 212 -19.13 2.02 19.47
C ASP A 212 -19.05 0.70 20.26
N LEU A 213 -17.88 0.07 20.32
CA LEU A 213 -17.69 -1.25 20.94
C LEU A 213 -17.79 -1.20 22.47
N THR A 214 -18.45 -2.22 23.02
CA THR A 214 -18.65 -2.44 24.45
C THR A 214 -18.50 -3.91 24.82
N ALA A 215 -18.62 -4.27 26.11
CA ALA A 215 -18.62 -5.67 26.53
C ALA A 215 -19.70 -6.53 25.85
N ASN A 216 -20.81 -5.94 25.42
CA ASN A 216 -21.87 -6.66 24.69
C ASN A 216 -21.43 -7.14 23.30
N ASP A 217 -20.33 -6.59 22.77
CA ASP A 217 -19.80 -6.90 21.45
C ASP A 217 -18.67 -7.93 21.51
N LEU A 218 -18.21 -8.35 22.70
CA LEU A 218 -17.18 -9.38 22.85
C LEU A 218 -17.50 -10.69 22.10
N PRO A 219 -18.73 -11.25 22.15
CA PRO A 219 -19.05 -12.46 21.39
C PRO A 219 -18.90 -12.29 19.88
N LEU A 220 -19.23 -11.11 19.33
CA LEU A 220 -19.00 -10.78 17.93
C LEU A 220 -17.50 -10.73 17.61
N LEU A 221 -16.71 -10.05 18.45
CA LEU A 221 -15.27 -9.90 18.24
C LEU A 221 -14.52 -11.23 18.31
N GLU A 222 -14.85 -12.06 19.29
CA GLU A 222 -14.29 -13.41 19.46
C GLU A 222 -14.71 -14.33 18.31
N ASN A 223 -15.97 -14.26 17.86
CA ASN A 223 -16.42 -15.02 16.69
C ASN A 223 -15.65 -14.64 15.43
N VAL A 224 -15.45 -13.35 15.18
CA VAL A 224 -14.68 -12.89 14.01
C VAL A 224 -13.24 -13.41 14.09
N ARG A 225 -12.59 -13.29 15.26
CA ARG A 225 -11.24 -13.81 15.45
C ARG A 225 -11.17 -15.30 15.17
N ASP A 226 -11.95 -16.09 15.89
CA ASP A 226 -11.79 -17.54 15.94
C ASP A 226 -12.28 -18.20 14.64
N LYS A 227 -13.48 -17.82 14.17
CA LYS A 227 -14.02 -18.38 12.91
C LYS A 227 -13.29 -17.84 11.69
N GLY A 228 -12.84 -16.59 11.74
CA GLY A 228 -12.05 -15.98 10.66
C GLY A 228 -10.70 -16.68 10.48
N LEU A 229 -9.96 -16.88 11.57
CA LEU A 229 -8.68 -17.61 11.53
C LEU A 229 -8.86 -19.07 11.09
N ASN A 230 -9.92 -19.74 11.53
CA ASN A 230 -10.23 -21.10 11.07
C ASN A 230 -10.52 -21.14 9.57
N ALA A 231 -11.35 -20.23 9.05
CA ALA A 231 -11.64 -20.16 7.62
C ALA A 231 -10.38 -19.90 6.78
N ILE A 232 -9.48 -19.05 7.27
CA ILE A 232 -8.19 -18.78 6.61
C ILE A 232 -7.31 -20.03 6.58
N ARG A 233 -7.23 -20.74 7.70
CA ARG A 233 -6.47 -21.98 7.80
C ARG A 233 -7.02 -23.05 6.86
N GLU A 234 -8.34 -23.24 6.84
CA GLU A 234 -9.01 -24.23 6.00
C GLU A 234 -8.84 -23.93 4.51
N LYS A 235 -8.98 -22.66 4.11
CA LYS A 235 -8.93 -22.27 2.70
C LYS A 235 -7.51 -22.12 2.14
N TYR A 236 -6.58 -21.58 2.93
CA TYR A 236 -5.26 -21.17 2.44
C TYR A 236 -4.10 -21.90 3.13
N ASN A 237 -4.37 -22.79 4.08
CA ASN A 237 -3.35 -23.49 4.88
C ASN A 237 -2.37 -22.54 5.61
N VAL A 238 -2.84 -21.33 5.94
CA VAL A 238 -2.07 -20.35 6.72
C VAL A 238 -2.33 -20.57 8.20
N ARG A 239 -1.27 -20.59 9.01
CA ARG A 239 -1.42 -20.80 10.46
C ARG A 239 -2.00 -19.53 11.11
N PRO A 240 -2.85 -19.67 12.15
CA PRO A 240 -3.44 -18.53 12.83
C PRO A 240 -2.41 -17.51 13.37
N ASP A 241 -1.27 -17.97 13.87
CA ASP A 241 -0.19 -17.13 14.40
C ASP A 241 0.65 -16.43 13.31
N GLN A 242 0.31 -16.64 12.03
CA GLN A 242 0.89 -15.91 10.90
C GLN A 242 -0.04 -14.82 10.37
N VAL A 243 -1.15 -14.52 11.06
CA VAL A 243 -2.14 -13.53 10.63
C VAL A 243 -2.27 -12.45 11.70
N ARG A 244 -2.07 -11.18 11.32
CA ARG A 244 -2.45 -10.03 12.15
C ARG A 244 -3.88 -9.62 11.84
N ILE A 245 -4.64 -9.30 12.88
CA ILE A 245 -6.03 -8.85 12.77
C ILE A 245 -6.17 -7.48 13.41
N TYR A 246 -6.70 -6.51 12.68
CA TYR A 246 -6.79 -5.14 13.17
C TYR A 246 -7.96 -4.36 12.59
N PHE A 247 -8.35 -3.32 13.31
CA PHE A 247 -9.28 -2.29 12.87
C PHE A 247 -8.52 -1.09 12.31
N HIS A 248 -9.12 -0.36 11.38
CA HIS A 248 -8.68 1.01 11.12
C HIS A 248 -9.36 2.02 12.06
N TYR A 249 -8.57 2.96 12.58
CA TYR A 249 -9.08 4.17 13.22
C TYR A 249 -8.38 5.42 12.68
N GLN A 250 -9.05 6.33 12.00
CA GLN A 250 -10.44 6.27 11.55
C GLN A 250 -10.63 5.28 10.38
N PRO A 251 -11.78 4.59 10.27
CA PRO A 251 -12.02 3.66 9.18
C PRO A 251 -12.26 4.38 7.84
N SER A 252 -12.13 3.63 6.72
CA SER A 252 -12.43 4.16 5.38
C SER A 252 -13.93 4.23 5.08
N PHE A 253 -14.75 3.48 5.80
CA PHE A 253 -16.22 3.54 5.80
C PHE A 253 -16.74 3.19 7.19
N PHE A 254 -17.87 3.78 7.60
CA PHE A 254 -18.39 3.71 8.97
C PHE A 254 -19.37 2.54 9.16
N HIS A 255 -18.88 1.33 8.92
CA HIS A 255 -19.49 0.06 9.29
C HIS A 255 -18.38 -0.87 9.76
N LEU A 256 -18.49 -1.47 10.94
CA LEU A 256 -17.39 -2.20 11.57
C LEU A 256 -16.84 -3.31 10.68
N HIS A 257 -15.54 -3.29 10.48
CA HIS A 257 -14.80 -4.27 9.70
C HIS A 257 -13.39 -4.47 10.25
N MET A 258 -12.84 -5.64 10.00
CA MET A 258 -11.52 -6.06 10.48
C MET A 258 -10.71 -6.56 9.31
N HIS A 259 -9.44 -6.14 9.27
CA HIS A 259 -8.47 -6.56 8.27
C HIS A 259 -7.70 -7.76 8.81
N PHE A 260 -7.63 -8.82 7.99
CA PHE A 260 -6.83 -10.02 8.26
C PHE A 260 -5.70 -10.05 7.25
N VAL A 261 -4.46 -9.91 7.72
CA VAL A 261 -3.29 -9.74 6.87
C VAL A 261 -2.21 -10.72 7.31
N ILE A 262 -1.56 -11.39 6.36
CA ILE A 262 -0.42 -12.26 6.69
C ILE A 262 0.76 -11.43 7.25
N LEU A 263 1.48 -11.97 8.22
CA LEU A 263 2.57 -11.25 8.88
C LEU A 263 3.74 -10.90 7.94
N SER A 264 3.97 -11.67 6.88
CA SER A 264 5.01 -11.38 5.89
C SER A 264 4.72 -10.13 5.06
N TYR A 265 3.46 -9.73 4.93
CA TYR A 265 3.07 -8.61 4.09
C TYR A 265 3.17 -7.28 4.84
N ASP A 266 3.91 -6.32 4.29
CA ASP A 266 3.88 -4.93 4.75
C ASP A 266 2.68 -4.19 4.15
N ALA A 267 1.48 -4.53 4.65
CA ALA A 267 0.25 -4.01 4.11
C ALA A 267 0.10 -2.49 4.32
N PRO A 268 -0.47 -1.75 3.35
CA PRO A 268 -0.76 -0.34 3.53
C PRO A 268 -1.69 -0.10 4.74
N ALA A 269 -1.40 0.97 5.48
CA ALA A 269 -2.19 1.44 6.63
C ALA A 269 -2.18 0.53 7.87
N SER A 270 -1.20 -0.37 8.02
CA SER A 270 -1.01 -1.17 9.24
C SER A 270 -0.17 -0.47 10.34
N GLY A 271 0.10 0.84 10.21
CA GLY A 271 0.90 1.59 11.17
C GLY A 271 0.15 1.93 12.47
N VAL A 272 0.89 2.21 13.54
CA VAL A 272 0.37 2.46 14.92
C VAL A 272 -0.73 3.53 15.01
N TYR A 273 -0.72 4.55 14.16
CA TYR A 273 -1.74 5.61 14.15
C TYR A 273 -2.89 5.36 13.16
N GLN A 274 -3.01 4.14 12.66
CA GLN A 274 -4.06 3.73 11.73
C GLN A 274 -4.67 2.41 12.15
N ALA A 275 -3.88 1.48 12.69
CA ALA A 275 -4.31 0.15 13.07
C ALA A 275 -4.43 -0.02 14.59
N ILE A 276 -5.48 -0.71 15.04
CA ILE A 276 -5.66 -1.16 16.43
C ILE A 276 -5.91 -2.67 16.39
N LEU A 277 -5.08 -3.46 17.09
CA LEU A 277 -5.17 -4.92 17.06
C LEU A 277 -6.48 -5.43 17.66
N LEU A 278 -7.04 -6.49 17.08
CA LEU A 278 -8.30 -7.09 17.56
C LEU A 278 -8.18 -7.62 18.98
N ASP A 279 -7.10 -8.34 19.29
CA ASP A 279 -6.90 -8.90 20.64
C ASP A 279 -6.69 -7.80 21.68
N ASP A 280 -6.04 -6.68 21.33
CA ASP A 280 -5.95 -5.52 22.22
C ASP A 280 -7.33 -4.90 22.47
N VAL A 281 -8.18 -4.81 21.45
CA VAL A 281 -9.56 -4.32 21.59
C VAL A 281 -10.36 -5.22 22.53
N ILE A 282 -10.28 -6.53 22.33
CA ILE A 282 -10.95 -7.53 23.20
C ILE A 282 -10.46 -7.38 24.64
N ASN A 283 -9.14 -7.37 24.86
CA ASN A 283 -8.55 -7.26 26.19
C ASN A 283 -8.94 -5.93 26.87
N ASN A 284 -8.88 -4.81 26.15
CA ASN A 284 -9.26 -3.50 26.68
C ASN A 284 -10.72 -3.46 27.12
N ILE A 285 -11.64 -4.07 26.35
CA ILE A 285 -13.07 -4.14 26.70
C ILE A 285 -13.32 -5.09 27.87
N GLN A 286 -12.58 -6.19 27.96
CA GLN A 286 -12.64 -7.10 29.12
C GLN A 286 -12.18 -6.40 30.41
N MET A 287 -11.20 -5.50 30.32
CA MET A 287 -10.73 -4.69 31.45
C MET A 287 -11.71 -3.56 31.82
N ASP A 288 -12.29 -2.87 30.83
CA ASP A 288 -13.33 -1.85 31.02
C ASP A 288 -14.36 -1.94 29.89
N SER A 289 -15.59 -2.32 30.24
CA SER A 289 -16.71 -2.49 29.29
C SER A 289 -16.97 -1.27 28.39
N LEU A 290 -16.58 -0.07 28.84
CA LEU A 290 -16.76 1.19 28.09
C LEU A 290 -15.42 1.83 27.68
N TYR A 291 -14.32 1.05 27.63
CA TYR A 291 -12.96 1.54 27.37
C TYR A 291 -12.90 2.49 26.17
N TYR A 292 -13.40 2.06 25.01
CA TYR A 292 -13.33 2.83 23.77
C TYR A 292 -14.25 4.06 23.75
N LYS A 293 -15.24 4.12 24.64
CA LYS A 293 -16.05 5.33 24.83
C LYS A 293 -15.33 6.40 25.65
N LYS A 294 -14.31 6.04 26.41
CA LYS A 294 -13.63 6.95 27.36
C LYS A 294 -12.22 7.31 26.92
N THR A 295 -11.50 6.36 26.32
CA THR A 295 -10.08 6.51 26.02
C THR A 295 -9.82 7.58 24.96
N THR A 296 -8.63 8.16 24.99
CA THR A 296 -8.15 9.05 23.93
C THR A 296 -7.54 8.20 22.82
N LEU A 297 -8.05 8.35 21.60
CA LEU A 297 -7.55 7.62 20.43
C LEU A 297 -6.70 8.56 19.56
N SER A 298 -5.54 8.08 19.11
CA SER A 298 -4.66 8.83 18.22
C SER A 298 -4.76 8.31 16.79
N PHE A 299 -4.93 9.20 15.81
CA PHE A 299 -4.99 8.82 14.41
C PHE A 299 -4.30 9.82 13.48
N LEU A 300 -3.87 9.36 12.30
CA LEU A 300 -3.27 10.21 11.28
C LEU A 300 -4.31 10.83 10.35
N ARG A 301 -4.12 12.12 10.03
CA ARG A 301 -4.82 12.80 8.94
C ARG A 301 -3.87 13.57 8.04
N LYS A 302 -4.26 13.70 6.77
CA LYS A 302 -3.48 14.48 5.79
C LYS A 302 -3.72 15.97 5.98
N LYS A 303 -2.79 16.81 5.52
CA LYS A 303 -2.85 18.28 5.64
C LYS A 303 -4.19 18.88 5.22
N ASN A 304 -4.76 18.40 4.11
CA ASN A 304 -5.98 18.92 3.50
C ASN A 304 -7.23 18.10 3.88
N ASP A 305 -7.14 17.25 4.90
CA ASP A 305 -8.25 16.44 5.37
C ASP A 305 -9.28 17.30 6.13
N ARG A 306 -10.57 17.16 5.79
CA ARG A 306 -11.65 17.93 6.40
C ARG A 306 -11.79 17.67 7.90
N LEU A 307 -11.57 16.45 8.37
CA LEU A 307 -11.63 16.16 9.79
C LEU A 307 -10.50 16.89 10.52
N LEU A 308 -9.28 16.87 9.98
CA LEU A 308 -8.16 17.64 10.54
C LEU A 308 -8.49 19.14 10.63
N GLU A 309 -9.11 19.71 9.60
CA GLU A 309 -9.55 21.10 9.60
C GLU A 309 -10.54 21.39 10.74
N MET A 310 -11.52 20.49 10.98
CA MET A 310 -12.48 20.61 12.08
C MET A 310 -11.78 20.59 13.45
N TYR A 311 -10.80 19.71 13.65
CA TYR A 311 -10.00 19.68 14.88
C TYR A 311 -9.18 20.95 15.10
N ARG A 312 -8.58 21.51 14.04
CA ARG A 312 -7.84 22.77 14.11
C ARG A 312 -8.76 23.93 14.46
N LYS A 313 -9.94 24.03 13.83
CA LYS A 313 -10.96 25.05 14.15
C LYS A 313 -11.41 24.98 15.61
N ALA A 314 -11.53 23.76 16.15
CA ALA A 314 -11.84 23.53 17.56
C ALA A 314 -10.64 23.73 18.51
N ARG A 315 -9.45 24.07 18.00
CA ARG A 315 -8.18 24.17 18.76
C ARG A 315 -7.81 22.88 19.50
N ARG A 316 -8.17 21.73 18.91
CA ARG A 316 -7.88 20.38 19.42
C ARG A 316 -6.76 19.67 18.64
N ALA A 317 -6.20 20.32 17.62
CA ALA A 317 -4.99 19.90 16.91
C ALA A 317 -4.04 21.08 16.74
N ILE A 318 -2.74 20.79 16.71
CA ILE A 318 -1.69 21.80 16.51
C ILE A 318 -1.77 22.30 15.07
N GLU A 319 -1.66 23.62 14.87
CA GLU A 319 -1.54 24.24 13.55
C GLU A 319 -0.21 23.92 12.89
#